data_AF-A0A817NWA5-F1
#
_entry.id   AF-A0A817NWA5-F1
#
_cell.length_a   1.000
_cell.length_b   1.000
_cell.length_c   1.000
_cell.angle_alpha   90.00
_cell.angle_beta   90.00
_cell.angle_gamma   90.00
#
_symmetry.space_group_name_H-M   'P 1'
#
loop_
_entity.id
_entity.type
_entity.pdbx_description
1 polymer ?
#
loop_
_entity_poly.entity_id
_entity_poly.type
_entity_poly.pdbx_seq_one_letter_code
_entity_poly.pdbx_strand_id
1 'polypeptide(L)'
;MILLCSVDLFYYSLIGLAVYHFIGPWYIGYLSDDYFGAIFLWGVIVRGIHLPSDIQSYVGIIQFLFFLIPLTLCLCSSCYNRYIQLQPIASLNESYCNRAIRILTVYILFGYALLFVLYWSYMNTASYKLAWILSPFSLILAIFSFYLYGKSKQLKIGDFKLLQSTTNSYHCSIRRNTIEMDNGQNIITSRRAEVKNH
;
A
#
# COMPACT_ATOMS: atom_id res chain seq x y z
N MET A 1 -2.04 -8.66 2.29
CA MET A 1 -2.12 -7.46 3.15
C MET A 1 -1.22 -7.53 4.39
N ILE A 2 -1.21 -8.63 5.17
CA ILE A 2 -0.39 -8.77 6.39
C ILE A 2 1.11 -8.48 6.17
N LEU A 3 1.65 -8.87 5.02
CA LEU A 3 3.03 -8.61 4.62
C LEU A 3 3.35 -7.11 4.48
N LEU A 4 2.36 -6.30 4.09
CA LEU A 4 2.50 -4.86 3.93
C LEU A 4 2.49 -4.15 5.29
N CYS A 5 1.66 -4.61 6.23
CA CYS A 5 1.65 -4.11 7.61
C CYS A 5 2.93 -4.45 8.38
N SER A 6 3.71 -5.42 7.89
CA SER A 6 5.00 -5.77 8.50
C SER A 6 6.10 -4.79 8.15
N VAL A 7 5.89 -3.94 7.13
CA VAL A 7 6.84 -2.91 6.70
C VAL A 7 6.26 -1.55 7.11
N ASP A 8 6.76 -1.04 8.23
CA ASP A 8 6.29 0.20 8.86
C ASP A 8 6.19 1.36 7.84
N LEU A 9 7.18 1.50 6.96
CA LEU A 9 7.22 2.58 5.97
C LEU A 9 6.00 2.59 5.04
N PHE A 10 5.57 1.44 4.50
CA PHE A 10 4.43 1.39 3.58
C PHE A 10 3.10 1.61 4.29
N TYR A 11 2.98 1.08 5.50
CA TYR A 11 1.79 1.24 6.33
C TYR A 11 1.57 2.70 6.74
N TYR A 12 2.60 3.35 7.30
CA TYR A 12 2.51 4.77 7.67
C TYR A 12 2.33 5.67 6.45
N SER A 13 2.92 5.31 5.32
CA SER A 13 2.74 6.04 4.05
C SER A 13 1.30 5.99 3.55
N LEU A 14 0.65 4.83 3.55
CA LEU A 14 -0.74 4.69 3.14
C LEU A 14 -1.71 5.41 4.08
N ILE A 15 -1.46 5.33 5.40
CA ILE A 15 -2.26 6.05 6.40
C ILE A 15 -2.07 7.55 6.28
N GLY A 16 -0.83 8.02 6.18
CA GLY A 16 -0.53 9.43 5.99
C GLY A 16 -1.20 9.97 4.72
N LEU A 17 -1.19 9.19 3.65
CA LEU A 17 -1.87 9.54 2.41
C LEU A 17 -3.40 9.59 2.58
N ALA A 18 -4.00 8.63 3.28
CA ALA A 18 -5.44 8.63 3.56
C ALA A 18 -5.84 9.81 4.46
N VAL A 19 -5.11 10.05 5.55
CA VAL A 19 -5.38 11.15 6.49
C VAL A 19 -5.22 12.51 5.79
N TYR A 20 -4.14 12.69 5.04
CA TYR A 20 -3.91 13.90 4.25
C TYR A 20 -5.00 14.11 3.21
N HIS A 21 -5.51 13.03 2.64
CA HIS A 21 -6.59 13.08 1.67
C HIS A 21 -7.95 13.46 2.28
N PHE A 22 -8.25 12.97 3.48
CA PHE A 22 -9.44 13.42 4.19
C PHE A 22 -9.31 14.89 4.58
N ILE A 23 -8.20 15.28 5.24
CA ILE A 23 -8.04 16.58 5.91
C ILE A 23 -7.64 17.73 4.96
N GLY A 24 -6.87 17.43 3.92
CA GLY A 24 -6.26 18.42 3.06
C GLY A 24 -7.27 19.09 2.11
N PRO A 25 -7.03 20.35 1.71
CA PRO A 25 -7.75 20.95 0.60
C PRO A 25 -7.31 20.29 -0.70
N TRP A 26 -8.27 19.78 -1.45
CA TRP A 26 -8.03 19.06 -2.70
C TRP A 26 -7.76 20.02 -3.85
N TYR A 27 -8.44 21.14 -3.77
CA TYR A 27 -8.44 22.17 -4.76
C TYR A 27 -8.72 23.50 -4.11
N ILE A 28 -8.00 24.51 -4.54
CA ILE A 28 -8.16 25.87 -4.05
C ILE A 28 -8.15 26.77 -5.28
N GLY A 29 -9.17 27.60 -5.44
CA GLY A 29 -9.30 28.43 -6.65
C GLY A 29 -10.25 29.60 -6.48
N TYR A 30 -10.10 30.58 -7.38
CA TYR A 30 -11.01 31.70 -7.51
C TYR A 30 -12.23 31.28 -8.32
N LEU A 31 -13.43 31.39 -7.76
CA LEU A 31 -14.68 31.36 -8.53
C LEU A 31 -14.76 32.65 -9.37
N SER A 32 -15.44 32.58 -10.52
CA SER A 32 -15.57 33.68 -11.50
C SER A 32 -15.98 35.07 -10.96
N ASP A 33 -16.47 35.18 -9.72
CA ASP A 33 -16.91 36.42 -9.07
C ASP A 33 -15.98 36.89 -7.93
N ASP A 34 -14.65 36.80 -8.09
CA ASP A 34 -13.62 37.24 -7.11
C ASP A 34 -13.63 36.52 -5.75
N TYR A 35 -14.41 35.44 -5.59
CA TYR A 35 -14.46 34.67 -4.35
C TYR A 35 -13.43 33.54 -4.31
N PHE A 36 -12.63 33.51 -3.25
CA PHE A 36 -11.69 32.42 -2.97
C PHE A 36 -12.42 31.24 -2.30
N GLY A 37 -12.36 30.08 -2.94
CA GLY A 37 -12.94 28.83 -2.46
C GLY A 37 -11.90 27.75 -2.27
N ALA A 38 -12.06 26.95 -1.21
CA ALA A 38 -11.29 25.74 -0.96
C ALA A 38 -12.24 24.54 -0.92
N ILE A 39 -11.94 23.51 -1.70
CA ILE A 39 -12.72 22.29 -1.82
C ILE A 39 -12.08 21.20 -0.98
N PHE A 40 -12.87 20.64 -0.09
CA PHE A 40 -12.51 19.51 0.76
C PHE A 40 -13.39 18.30 0.41
N LEU A 41 -12.97 17.14 0.90
CA LEU A 41 -13.72 15.91 0.74
C LEU A 41 -15.11 15.96 1.40
N TRP A 42 -15.24 16.71 2.48
CA TRP A 42 -16.50 16.88 3.21
C TRP A 42 -17.32 18.10 2.77
N GLY A 43 -16.86 18.89 1.81
CA GLY A 43 -17.61 20.05 1.31
C GLY A 43 -16.72 21.19 0.85
N VAL A 44 -17.37 22.28 0.44
CA VAL A 44 -16.69 23.47 -0.10
C VAL A 44 -16.78 24.60 0.92
N ILE A 45 -15.64 25.23 1.20
CA ILE A 45 -15.57 26.44 2.01
C ILE A 45 -15.36 27.61 1.05
N VAL A 46 -16.38 28.47 0.93
CA VAL A 46 -16.29 29.73 0.19
C VAL A 46 -16.43 30.86 1.17
N ARG A 47 -15.40 31.71 1.32
CA ARG A 47 -15.45 32.94 2.12
C ARG A 47 -15.97 32.74 3.57
N GLY A 48 -15.65 31.59 4.19
CA GLY A 48 -16.07 31.23 5.55
C GLY A 48 -17.48 30.66 5.68
N ILE A 49 -18.22 30.53 4.57
CA ILE A 49 -19.53 29.87 4.52
C ILE A 49 -19.32 28.43 4.05
N HIS A 50 -19.81 27.49 4.87
CA HIS A 50 -19.81 26.07 4.55
C HIS A 50 -20.98 25.78 3.62
N LEU A 51 -20.67 25.42 2.38
CA LEU A 51 -21.67 24.87 1.47
C LEU A 51 -21.74 23.35 1.64
N PRO A 52 -22.94 22.75 1.58
CA PRO A 52 -23.11 21.31 1.64
C PRO A 52 -22.36 20.62 0.49
N SER A 53 -21.97 19.35 0.69
CA SER A 53 -21.13 18.62 -0.25
C SER A 53 -21.72 18.62 -1.65
N ASP A 54 -20.91 18.97 -2.63
CA ASP A 54 -21.29 18.98 -4.05
C ASP A 54 -20.80 17.70 -4.75
N ILE A 55 -21.23 17.48 -5.99
CA ILE A 55 -20.85 16.35 -6.86
C ILE A 55 -19.32 16.17 -6.89
N GLN A 56 -18.58 17.27 -6.83
CA GLN A 56 -17.12 17.31 -6.83
C GLN A 56 -16.49 16.53 -5.66
N SER A 57 -17.12 16.61 -4.47
CA SER A 57 -16.69 15.89 -3.28
C SER A 57 -16.82 14.37 -3.47
N TYR A 58 -17.92 13.91 -4.04
CA TYR A 58 -18.16 12.49 -4.33
C TYR A 58 -17.20 11.92 -5.38
N VAL A 59 -16.94 12.70 -6.43
CA VAL A 59 -15.97 12.32 -7.48
C VAL A 59 -14.58 12.12 -6.86
N GLY A 60 -14.20 12.96 -5.89
CA GLY A 60 -12.97 12.79 -5.15
C GLY A 60 -12.90 11.45 -4.39
N ILE A 61 -13.92 11.12 -3.59
CA ILE A 61 -13.97 9.85 -2.85
C ILE A 61 -13.81 8.66 -3.79
N ILE A 62 -14.51 8.68 -4.92
CA ILE A 62 -14.45 7.61 -5.92
C ILE A 62 -13.02 7.53 -6.49
N GLN A 63 -12.44 8.65 -6.90
CA GLN A 63 -11.08 8.70 -7.45
C GLN A 63 -10.05 8.11 -6.47
N PHE A 64 -10.20 8.42 -5.18
CA PHE A 64 -9.32 7.89 -4.14
C PHE A 64 -9.46 6.42 -3.92
N LEU A 65 -10.68 5.89 -3.86
CA LEU A 65 -10.90 4.45 -3.77
C LEU A 65 -10.27 3.74 -4.97
N PHE A 66 -10.48 4.28 -6.18
CA PHE A 66 -9.89 3.76 -7.40
C PHE A 66 -8.37 3.90 -7.48
N PHE A 67 -7.73 4.79 -6.71
CA PHE A 67 -6.28 4.91 -6.68
C PHE A 67 -5.65 4.11 -5.52
N LEU A 68 -6.21 4.21 -4.33
CA LEU A 68 -5.67 3.60 -3.10
C LEU A 68 -5.76 2.07 -3.14
N ILE A 69 -6.89 1.51 -3.60
CA ILE A 69 -7.09 0.06 -3.66
C ILE A 69 -6.03 -0.61 -4.56
N PRO A 70 -5.89 -0.23 -5.84
CA PRO A 70 -4.90 -0.86 -6.71
C PRO A 70 -3.46 -0.54 -6.31
N LEU A 71 -3.17 0.64 -5.74
CA LEU A 71 -1.87 0.95 -5.17
C LEU A 71 -1.51 -0.02 -4.04
N THR A 72 -2.45 -0.25 -3.11
CA THR A 72 -2.25 -1.16 -1.97
C THR A 72 -2.04 -2.60 -2.43
N LEU A 73 -2.79 -3.05 -3.43
CA LEU A 73 -2.62 -4.37 -4.03
C LEU A 73 -1.26 -4.51 -4.74
N CYS A 74 -0.84 -3.48 -5.47
CA CYS A 74 0.45 -3.47 -6.15
C CYS A 74 1.64 -3.52 -5.17
N LEU A 75 1.58 -2.70 -4.11
CA LEU A 75 2.59 -2.70 -3.04
C LEU A 75 2.62 -4.04 -2.30
N CYS A 76 1.45 -4.61 -1.97
CA CYS A 76 1.34 -5.91 -1.34
C CYS A 76 1.96 -7.02 -2.22
N SER A 77 1.65 -7.04 -3.51
CA SER A 77 2.21 -7.99 -4.46
C SER A 77 3.73 -7.83 -4.60
N SER A 78 4.22 -6.59 -4.64
CA SER A 78 5.66 -6.30 -4.72
C SER A 78 6.41 -6.75 -3.45
N CYS A 79 5.85 -6.49 -2.27
CA CYS A 79 6.40 -6.95 -0.99
C CYS A 79 6.41 -8.48 -0.88
N TYR A 80 5.33 -9.15 -1.32
CA TYR A 80 5.23 -10.61 -1.30
C TYR A 80 6.30 -11.27 -2.17
N ASN A 81 6.48 -10.80 -3.40
CA ASN A 81 7.51 -11.35 -4.28
C ASN A 81 8.92 -11.09 -3.75
N ARG A 82 9.17 -9.91 -3.18
CA ARG A 82 10.46 -9.61 -2.54
C ARG A 82 10.73 -10.49 -1.34
N TYR A 83 9.71 -10.76 -0.52
CA TYR A 83 9.83 -11.66 0.63
C TYR A 83 10.18 -13.09 0.21
N ILE A 84 9.52 -13.63 -0.82
CA ILE A 84 9.83 -14.96 -1.37
C ILE A 84 11.27 -15.01 -1.92
N GLN A 85 11.68 -14.00 -2.70
CA GLN A 85 13.05 -13.94 -3.25
C GLN A 85 14.15 -13.92 -2.18
N LEU A 86 13.83 -13.42 -0.98
CA LEU A 86 14.77 -13.37 0.14
C LEU A 86 14.74 -14.64 0.99
N GLN A 87 13.81 -15.58 0.75
CA GLN A 87 13.81 -16.86 1.44
C GLN A 87 14.81 -17.83 0.80
N PRO A 88 15.67 -18.49 1.60
CA PRO A 88 16.70 -19.40 1.08
C PRO A 88 16.14 -20.73 0.53
N ILE A 89 14.86 -21.03 0.78
CA ILE A 89 14.25 -22.35 0.49
C ILE A 89 13.48 -22.34 -0.85
N ALA A 90 13.11 -21.18 -1.39
CA ALA A 90 12.23 -21.08 -2.55
C ALA A 90 12.75 -20.07 -3.58
N SER A 91 13.68 -20.49 -4.43
CA SER A 91 14.08 -19.74 -5.63
C SER A 91 13.01 -19.91 -6.73
N LEU A 92 11.81 -19.38 -6.51
CA LEU A 92 10.83 -19.27 -7.57
C LEU A 92 11.24 -18.13 -8.50
N ASN A 93 11.61 -18.48 -9.73
CA ASN A 93 11.84 -17.51 -10.79
C ASN A 93 10.53 -16.77 -11.04
N GLU A 94 10.51 -15.49 -10.70
CA GLU A 94 9.34 -14.65 -10.93
C GLU A 94 9.11 -14.55 -12.45
N SER A 95 7.91 -14.96 -12.90
CA SER A 95 7.56 -14.85 -14.32
C SER A 95 7.67 -13.40 -14.78
N TYR A 96 8.35 -13.18 -15.90
CA TYR A 96 8.49 -11.86 -16.54
C TYR A 96 7.12 -11.17 -16.73
N CYS A 97 6.07 -11.93 -17.01
CA CYS A 97 4.70 -11.41 -17.11
C CYS A 97 4.20 -10.78 -15.81
N ASN A 98 4.41 -11.42 -14.65
CA ASN A 98 3.93 -10.88 -13.37
C ASN A 98 4.67 -9.59 -13.00
N ARG A 99 5.97 -9.53 -13.31
CA ARG A 99 6.77 -8.30 -13.14
C ARG A 99 6.28 -7.19 -14.07
N ALA A 100 6.00 -7.51 -15.33
CA ALA A 100 5.47 -6.56 -16.31
C ALA A 100 4.08 -6.05 -15.91
N ILE A 101 3.17 -6.93 -15.48
CA ILE A 101 1.81 -6.56 -15.02
C ILE A 101 1.87 -5.58 -13.86
N ARG A 102 2.75 -5.79 -12.88
CA ARG A 102 2.89 -4.84 -11.75
C ARG A 102 3.41 -3.48 -12.20
N ILE A 103 4.45 -3.45 -13.04
CA ILE A 103 5.00 -2.22 -13.60
C ILE A 103 3.91 -1.49 -14.39
N LEU A 104 3.23 -2.21 -15.27
CA LEU A 104 2.15 -1.70 -16.11
C LEU A 104 0.98 -1.17 -15.26
N THR A 105 0.63 -1.84 -14.16
CA THR A 105 -0.39 -1.35 -13.21
C THR A 105 0.01 -0.01 -12.60
N VAL A 106 1.28 0.16 -12.18
CA VAL A 106 1.76 1.45 -11.64
C VAL A 106 1.71 2.55 -12.70
N TYR A 107 2.13 2.25 -13.93
CA TYR A 107 2.07 3.21 -15.04
C TYR A 107 0.63 3.56 -15.44
N ILE A 108 -0.29 2.60 -15.43
CA ILE A 108 -1.72 2.87 -15.66
C ILE A 108 -2.28 3.76 -14.56
N LEU A 109 -1.96 3.50 -13.29
CA LEU A 109 -2.41 4.36 -12.18
C LEU A 109 -1.85 5.78 -12.27
N PHE A 110 -0.58 5.90 -12.67
CA PHE A 110 0.05 7.19 -12.93
C PHE A 110 -0.63 7.92 -14.09
N GLY A 111 -0.88 7.24 -15.21
CA GLY A 111 -1.59 7.79 -16.36
C GLY A 111 -3.02 8.21 -16.02
N TYR A 112 -3.76 7.38 -15.28
CA TYR A 112 -5.10 7.71 -14.79
C TYR A 112 -5.09 8.97 -13.90
N ALA A 113 -4.15 9.07 -12.95
CA ALA A 113 -4.02 10.25 -12.10
C ALA A 113 -3.74 11.52 -12.92
N LEU A 114 -2.86 11.45 -13.93
CA LEU A 114 -2.58 12.57 -14.82
C LEU A 114 -3.78 12.96 -15.70
N LEU A 115 -4.44 11.99 -16.33
CA LEU A 115 -5.63 12.25 -17.14
C LEU A 115 -6.75 12.86 -16.30
N PHE A 116 -6.92 12.40 -15.06
CA PHE A 116 -7.88 12.98 -14.13
C PHE A 116 -7.52 14.43 -13.79
N VAL A 117 -6.25 14.75 -13.52
CA VAL A 117 -5.81 16.14 -13.33
C VAL A 117 -6.11 16.98 -14.55
N LEU A 118 -5.77 16.51 -15.75
CA LEU A 118 -5.99 17.26 -16.98
C LEU A 118 -7.48 17.48 -17.25
N TYR A 119 -8.31 16.45 -17.06
CA TYR A 119 -9.77 16.53 -17.19
C TYR A 119 -10.36 17.52 -16.20
N TRP A 120 -9.98 17.41 -14.92
CA TRP A 120 -10.47 18.31 -13.88
C TRP A 120 -9.98 19.74 -14.13
N SER A 121 -8.72 19.90 -14.50
CA SER A 121 -8.15 21.20 -14.83
C SER A 121 -8.87 21.83 -16.02
N TYR A 122 -9.16 21.07 -17.07
CA TYR A 122 -9.93 21.54 -18.23
C TYR A 122 -11.34 22.01 -17.84
N MET A 123 -12.08 21.20 -17.07
CA MET A 123 -13.41 21.56 -16.56
C MET A 123 -13.36 22.80 -15.66
N ASN A 124 -12.36 22.90 -14.79
CA ASN A 124 -12.21 24.02 -13.87
C ASN A 124 -11.67 25.28 -14.56
N THR A 125 -10.97 25.19 -15.69
CA THR A 125 -10.57 26.38 -16.46
C THR A 125 -11.78 27.18 -16.91
N ALA A 126 -12.87 26.48 -17.23
CA ALA A 126 -14.11 27.09 -17.67
C ALA A 126 -14.85 27.85 -16.54
N SER A 127 -14.51 27.59 -15.27
CA SER A 127 -15.23 28.12 -14.09
C SER A 127 -14.35 28.84 -13.05
N TYR A 128 -13.02 28.62 -13.06
CA TYR A 128 -12.08 29.07 -12.04
C TYR A 128 -10.75 29.48 -12.69
N LYS A 129 -10.44 30.78 -12.70
CA LYS A 129 -9.34 31.38 -13.50
C LYS A 129 -7.91 30.98 -13.08
N LEU A 130 -7.70 30.24 -11.99
CA LEU A 130 -6.36 29.84 -11.48
C LEU A 130 -6.29 28.38 -10.97
N ALA A 131 -7.24 27.55 -11.43
CA ALA A 131 -7.36 26.14 -11.09
C ALA A 131 -6.08 25.29 -11.21
N TRP A 132 -5.30 25.61 -12.24
CA TRP A 132 -4.24 24.75 -12.76
C TRP A 132 -3.07 24.58 -11.79
N ILE A 133 -2.79 25.59 -10.97
CA ILE A 133 -1.63 25.59 -10.08
C ILE A 133 -1.93 24.84 -8.78
N LEU A 134 -3.21 24.75 -8.37
CA LEU A 134 -3.62 24.20 -7.09
C LEU A 134 -4.43 22.89 -7.18
N SER A 135 -4.15 22.06 -8.19
CA SER A 135 -4.47 20.61 -8.16
C SER A 135 -3.24 19.76 -7.79
N PRO A 136 -2.51 20.05 -6.69
CA PRO A 136 -1.28 19.32 -6.35
C PRO A 136 -1.60 17.89 -5.90
N PHE A 137 -2.85 17.57 -5.55
CA PHE A 137 -3.19 16.33 -4.87
C PHE A 137 -2.89 15.08 -5.70
N SER A 138 -3.36 15.03 -6.94
CA SER A 138 -3.08 13.90 -7.83
C SER A 138 -1.60 13.82 -8.25
N LEU A 139 -0.88 14.95 -8.28
CA LEU A 139 0.56 14.97 -8.53
C LEU A 139 1.34 14.45 -7.33
N ILE A 140 0.95 14.83 -6.11
CA ILE A 140 1.50 14.28 -4.87
C ILE A 140 1.27 12.78 -4.85
N LEU A 141 0.05 12.29 -5.12
CA LEU A 141 -0.25 10.86 -5.23
C LEU A 141 0.64 10.12 -6.25
N ALA A 142 0.82 10.71 -7.43
CA ALA A 142 1.63 10.14 -8.50
C ALA A 142 3.12 10.07 -8.10
N ILE A 143 3.67 11.14 -7.53
CA ILE A 143 5.05 11.19 -7.01
C ILE A 143 5.21 10.20 -5.87
N PHE A 144 4.23 10.10 -4.96
CA PHE A 144 4.27 9.17 -3.83
C PHE A 144 4.24 7.71 -4.28
N SER A 145 3.39 7.38 -5.26
CA SER A 145 3.33 6.06 -5.87
C SER A 145 4.68 5.66 -6.48
N PHE A 146 5.31 6.58 -7.22
CA PHE A 146 6.63 6.37 -7.80
C PHE A 146 7.72 6.20 -6.73
N TYR A 147 7.70 7.05 -5.69
CA TYR A 147 8.64 6.98 -4.57
C TYR A 147 8.51 5.65 -3.80
N LEU A 148 7.29 5.24 -3.45
CA LEU A 148 7.03 3.97 -2.76
C LEU A 148 7.42 2.78 -3.63
N TYR A 149 7.17 2.84 -4.94
CA TYR A 149 7.63 1.80 -5.86
C TYR A 149 9.16 1.71 -5.91
N GLY A 150 9.87 2.85 -5.95
CA GLY A 150 11.33 2.89 -5.87
C GLY A 150 11.87 2.30 -4.57
N LYS A 151 11.26 2.69 -3.44
CA LYS A 151 11.59 2.12 -2.12
C LYS A 151 11.29 0.63 -2.05
N SER A 152 10.21 0.15 -2.68
CA SER A 152 9.82 -1.27 -2.67
C SER A 152 10.92 -2.21 -3.17
N LYS A 153 11.75 -1.73 -4.10
CA LYS A 153 12.87 -2.49 -4.65
C LYS A 153 14.08 -2.56 -3.72
N GLN A 154 14.20 -1.64 -2.78
CA GLN A 154 15.35 -1.53 -1.88
C GLN A 154 15.13 -2.26 -0.54
N LEU A 155 13.99 -2.94 -0.35
CA LEU A 155 13.70 -3.64 0.91
C LEU A 155 14.72 -4.73 1.19
N LYS A 156 15.17 -4.75 2.44
CA LYS A 156 16.04 -5.77 3.02
C LYS A 156 15.21 -6.68 3.92
N ILE A 157 15.74 -7.88 4.22
CA ILE A 157 15.03 -8.86 5.06
C ILE A 157 14.73 -8.33 6.48
N GLY A 158 15.58 -7.44 7.01
CA GLY A 158 15.43 -6.86 8.35
C GLY A 158 14.25 -5.88 8.49
N ASP A 159 13.65 -5.45 7.38
CA ASP A 159 12.48 -4.57 7.40
C ASP A 159 11.18 -5.36 7.68
N PHE A 160 11.22 -6.70 7.63
CA PHE A 160 10.08 -7.59 7.88
C PHE A 160 10.04 -8.10 9.33
N LYS A 161 10.22 -7.22 10.32
CA LYS A 161 10.35 -7.59 11.74
C LYS A 161 9.21 -8.47 12.26
N LEU A 162 7.98 -8.13 11.86
CA LEU A 162 6.75 -8.80 12.33
C LEU A 162 6.64 -10.25 11.79
N LEU A 163 7.12 -10.49 10.57
CA LEU A 163 7.17 -11.83 9.97
C LEU A 163 8.35 -12.64 10.49
N GLN A 164 9.51 -12.02 10.70
CA GLN A 164 10.67 -12.72 11.23
C GLN A 164 10.40 -13.29 12.62
N SER A 165 9.71 -12.53 13.48
CA SER A 165 9.24 -13.01 14.79
C SER A 165 8.33 -14.23 14.65
N THR A 166 7.35 -14.15 13.75
CA THR A 166 6.36 -15.22 13.55
C THR A 166 7.00 -16.48 12.96
N THR A 167 7.82 -16.35 11.91
CA THR A 167 8.54 -17.46 11.28
C THR A 167 9.52 -18.10 12.25
N ASN A 168 10.28 -17.33 13.04
CA ASN A 168 11.16 -17.90 14.07
C ASN A 168 10.38 -18.69 15.12
N SER A 169 9.21 -18.21 15.52
CA SER A 169 8.36 -18.90 16.48
C SER A 169 7.83 -20.23 15.92
N TYR A 170 7.41 -20.26 14.65
CA TYR A 170 7.01 -21.49 13.96
C TYR A 170 8.17 -22.47 13.76
N HIS A 171 9.34 -21.99 13.38
CA HIS A 171 10.51 -22.84 13.19
C HIS A 171 10.98 -23.44 14.52
N CYS A 172 10.85 -22.68 15.61
CA CYS A 172 11.12 -23.15 16.97
C CYS A 172 10.09 -24.18 17.45
N SER A 173 8.80 -24.00 17.15
CA SER A 173 7.77 -24.98 17.51
C SER A 173 7.90 -26.29 16.73
N ILE A 174 8.16 -26.23 15.42
CA ILE A 174 8.40 -27.43 14.61
C ILE A 174 9.64 -28.17 15.11
N ARG A 175 10.74 -27.46 15.36
CA ARG A 175 11.97 -28.07 15.89
C ARG A 175 11.72 -28.73 17.25
N ARG A 176 10.95 -28.10 18.14
CA ARG A 176 10.54 -28.70 19.42
C ARG A 176 9.73 -29.99 19.23
N ASN A 177 8.70 -29.96 18.37
CA ASN A 177 7.88 -31.14 18.09
C ASN A 177 8.70 -32.29 17.47
N THR A 178 9.71 -31.97 16.65
CA THR A 178 10.57 -33.01 16.04
C THR A 178 11.48 -33.65 17.09
N ILE A 179 12.05 -32.85 17.99
CA ILE A 179 12.88 -33.34 19.11
C ILE A 179 12.05 -34.17 20.09
N GLU A 180 10.81 -33.78 20.38
CA GLU A 180 9.91 -34.56 21.25
C GLU A 180 9.54 -35.92 20.62
N MET A 181 9.32 -35.97 19.31
CA MET A 181 9.05 -37.24 18.61
C MET A 181 10.27 -38.16 18.59
N ASP A 182 11.47 -37.62 18.39
CA ASP A 182 12.72 -38.40 18.39
C ASP A 182 13.05 -38.93 19.80
N ASN A 183 12.88 -38.10 20.84
CA ASN A 183 13.01 -38.56 22.24
C ASN A 183 11.97 -39.63 22.60
N GLY A 184 10.72 -39.47 22.16
CA GLY A 184 9.67 -40.47 22.36
C GLY A 184 10.01 -41.82 21.72
N GLN A 185 10.55 -41.82 20.50
CA GLN A 185 10.99 -43.04 19.84
C GLN A 185 12.18 -43.70 20.53
N ASN A 186 13.18 -42.92 20.98
CA ASN A 186 14.35 -43.43 21.69
C ASN A 186 14.02 -44.07 23.05
N ILE A 187 13.01 -43.55 23.75
CA ILE A 187 12.52 -44.14 25.02
C ILE A 187 11.81 -45.49 24.75
N ILE A 188 11.03 -45.59 23.68
CA ILE A 188 10.31 -46.82 23.32
C ILE A 188 11.28 -47.90 22.85
N THR A 189 12.29 -47.57 22.05
CA THR A 189 13.33 -48.52 21.62
C THR A 189 14.19 -48.99 22.78
N SER A 190 14.53 -48.11 23.72
CA SER A 190 15.29 -48.48 24.94
C SER A 190 14.50 -49.45 25.83
N ARG A 191 13.21 -49.19 26.09
CA ARG A 191 12.35 -50.14 26.82
C ARG A 191 12.22 -51.49 26.12
N ARG A 192 12.18 -51.50 24.78
CA ARG A 192 12.06 -52.75 24.00
C ARG A 192 13.34 -53.58 24.02
N ALA A 193 14.50 -52.95 24.23
CA ALA A 193 15.78 -53.62 24.39
C ALA A 193 15.93 -54.27 25.78
N GLU A 194 15.47 -53.61 26.85
CA GLU A 194 15.49 -54.18 28.20
C GLU A 194 14.59 -55.41 28.35
N VAL A 195 13.39 -55.40 27.74
CA VAL A 195 12.46 -56.55 27.80
C VAL A 195 12.98 -57.79 27.06
N LYS A 196 13.93 -57.64 26.13
CA LYS A 196 14.53 -58.78 25.40
C LYS A 196 15.68 -59.47 26.15
N ASN A 197 16.19 -58.86 27.24
CA ASN A 197 17.31 -59.38 28.01
C ASN A 197 16.89 -60.09 29.31
N HIS A 198 15.59 -60.32 29.49
CA HIS A 198 15.00 -61.16 30.54
C HIS A 198 14.23 -62.31 29.91
#